data_AF-A0A4Y2JPA2-F1
#
_entry.id   AF-A0A4Y2JPA2-F1
#
_cell.length_a   1.000
_cell.length_b   1.000
_cell.length_c   1.000
_cell.angle_alpha   90.00
_cell.angle_beta   90.00
_cell.angle_gamma   90.00
#
_symmetry.space_group_name_H-M   'P 1'
#
loop_
_entity.id
_entity.type
_entity.pdbx_description
1 polymer ?
#
loop_
_entity_poly.entity_id
_entity_poly.type
_entity_poly.pdbx_seq_one_letter_code
_entity_poly.pdbx_strand_id
1 'polypeptide(L)' 'VPLIDGGTVRLPKMIGLARALDLILTGRGVNGREAYEMGLVTKLCRKGEGKLF' A
#
# COMPACT_ATOMS: atom_id res chain seq x y z
N VAL A 1 5.86 10.51 -13.00
CA VAL A 1 6.93 10.77 -12.01
C VAL A 1 7.77 9.51 -11.90
N PRO A 2 9.08 9.52 -12.15
CA PRO A 2 9.91 8.35 -11.90
C PRO A 2 9.79 8.00 -10.40
N LEU A 3 9.59 6.73 -10.06
CA LEU A 3 9.49 6.26 -8.68
C LEU A 3 10.87 6.27 -8.02
N ILE A 4 11.37 7.45 -7.65
CA ILE A 4 12.64 7.63 -6.94
C ILE A 4 12.51 7.18 -5.48
N ASP A 5 11.28 7.13 -4.96
CA ASP A 5 10.97 6.77 -3.56
C ASP A 5 11.11 5.25 -3.26
N GLY A 6 11.59 4.47 -4.23
CA GLY A 6 11.78 3.02 -4.08
C GLY A 6 10.49 2.20 -4.10
N GLY A 7 9.36 2.78 -4.54
CA GLY A 7 8.07 2.10 -4.61
C GLY A 7 8.10 0.82 -5.45
N THR A 8 8.78 0.83 -6.61
CA THR A 8 8.95 -0.35 -7.48
C THR A 8 9.78 -1.47 -6.84
N VAL A 9 10.62 -1.16 -5.86
CA VAL A 9 11.48 -2.13 -5.17
C VAL A 9 10.83 -2.66 -3.89
N ARG A 10 10.21 -1.79 -3.09
CA ARG A 10 9.65 -2.14 -1.78
C ARG A 10 8.25 -2.73 -1.88
N LEU A 11 7.40 -2.19 -2.75
CA LEU A 11 5.99 -2.59 -2.82
C LEU A 11 5.82 -4.08 -3.18
N PRO A 12 6.49 -4.64 -4.21
CA PRO A 12 6.37 -6.08 -4.51
C PRO A 12 6.83 -6.98 -3.36
N LYS A 13 7.82 -6.54 -2.57
CA LYS A 13 8.31 -7.28 -1.40
C LYS A 13 7.32 -7.26 -0.23
N MET A 14 6.49 -6.24 -0.13
CA MET A 14 5.52 -6.07 0.94
C MET A 14 4.21 -6.82 0.68
N ILE A 15 3.66 -6.69 -0.53
CA ILE A 15 2.31 -7.20 -0.85
C ILE A 15 2.29 -8.30 -1.93
N GLY A 16 3.45 -8.70 -2.44
CA GLY A 16 3.60 -9.63 -3.55
C GLY A 16 3.52 -8.95 -4.92
N LEU A 17 4.14 -9.58 -5.94
CA LEU A 17 4.30 -8.97 -7.26
C LEU A 17 2.97 -8.67 -7.97
N ALA A 18 2.02 -9.61 -7.96
CA ALA A 18 0.75 -9.45 -8.68
C ALA A 18 -0.04 -8.22 -8.18
N ARG A 19 -0.20 -8.08 -6.85
CA ARG A 19 -0.88 -6.92 -6.24
C ARG A 19 -0.10 -5.63 -6.44
N ALA A 20 1.23 -5.68 -6.39
CA ALA A 20 2.05 -4.50 -6.66
C ALA A 20 1.91 -4.01 -8.11
N LEU A 21 1.90 -4.91 -9.10
CA LEU A 21 1.73 -4.53 -10.51
C LEU A 21 0.35 -3.96 -10.79
N ASP A 22 -0.71 -4.52 -10.18
CA ASP A 22 -2.04 -3.96 -10.25
C ASP A 22 -2.05 -2.48 -9.80
N LEU A 23 -1.46 -2.16 -8.65
CA LEU A 23 -1.37 -0.78 -8.17
C LEU A 23 -0.44 0.12 -9.02
N ILE A 24 0.73 -0.38 -9.43
CA ILE A 24 1.72 0.40 -10.18
C ILE A 24 1.22 0.73 -11.59
N LEU A 25 0.61 -0.23 -12.27
CA LEU A 25 0.20 -0.09 -13.67
C LEU A 25 -1.13 0.66 -13.81
N THR A 26 -2.05 0.50 -12.85
CA THR A 26 -3.37 1.15 -12.92
C THR A 26 -3.41 2.48 -12.19
N GLY A 27 -2.52 2.69 -11.20
CA GLY A 27 -2.59 3.84 -10.30
C GLY A 27 -3.83 3.88 -9.42
N ARG A 28 -4.58 2.76 -9.28
CA ARG A 28 -5.81 2.75 -8.50
C ARG A 28 -5.54 2.98 -7.01
N GLY A 29 -6.47 3.67 -6.36
CA GLY A 29 -6.48 3.78 -4.91
C GLY A 29 -6.90 2.46 -4.24
N VAL A 30 -6.46 2.29 -3.00
CA VAL A 30 -6.92 1.23 -2.09
C VAL A 30 -7.50 1.86 -0.83
N ASN A 31 -8.53 1.25 -0.26
CA ASN A 31 -9.05 1.67 1.03
C ASN A 31 -8.25 1.02 2.18
N GLY A 32 -8.46 1.49 3.41
CA GLY A 32 -7.71 1.00 4.57
C GLY A 32 -7.87 -0.51 4.81
N ARG A 33 -9.09 -1.05 4.68
CA ARG A 33 -9.36 -2.48 4.90
C ARG A 33 -8.62 -3.34 3.90
N GLU A 34 -8.71 -3.00 2.62
CA GLU A 34 -7.99 -3.68 1.55
C GLU A 34 -6.47 -3.63 1.78
N ALA A 35 -5.94 -2.45 2.11
CA ALA A 35 -4.53 -2.28 2.42
C ALA A 35 -4.06 -3.17 3.59
N TYR A 36 -4.89 -3.33 4.62
CA TYR A 36 -4.60 -4.20 5.75
C TYR A 36 -4.60 -5.68 5.36
N GLU A 37 -5.61 -6.12 4.61
CA GLU A 37 -5.74 -7.50 4.13
C GLU A 37 -4.61 -7.89 3.16
N MET A 38 -4.10 -6.94 2.39
CA MET A 38 -2.93 -7.14 1.52
C MET A 38 -1.59 -7.20 2.27
N GLY A 39 -1.54 -6.74 3.53
CA GLY A 39 -0.31 -6.54 4.29
C GLY A 39 0.43 -5.24 3.96
N LEU A 40 -0.21 -4.29 3.25
CA LEU A 40 0.35 -2.96 2.96
C LEU A 40 0.45 -2.09 4.22
N VAL A 41 -0.48 -2.29 5.16
CA VAL A 41 -0.48 -1.65 6.48
C VAL A 41 -0.69 -2.71 7.56
N THR A 42 -0.22 -2.44 8.76
CA THR A 42 -0.24 -3.42 9.87
C THR A 42 -1.34 -3.17 10.89
N LYS A 43 -2.11 -2.08 10.79
CA LYS A 43 -3.19 -1.71 11.73
C LYS A 43 -4.29 -0.91 11.04
N LEU A 44 -5.49 -0.97 11.61
CA LEU A 44 -6.64 -0.13 11.27
C LEU A 44 -7.05 0.73 12.46
N CYS A 45 -7.65 1.89 12.19
CA CYS A 45 -8.26 2.76 13.19
C CYS A 45 -9.55 3.36 12.65
N ARG A 46 -10.36 3.96 13.54
CA ARG A 46 -11.50 4.76 13.09
C ARG A 46 -11.01 6.07 12.48
N LYS A 47 -11.85 6.66 11.62
CA LYS A 47 -11.56 7.96 11.00
C LYS A 47 -11.33 9.02 12.08
N GLY A 48 -10.19 9.71 12.01
CA GLY A 48 -9.80 10.74 12.97
C GLY A 48 -9.05 10.24 14.20
N GLU A 49 -8.89 8.92 14.38
CA GLU A 49 -8.20 8.33 15.54
C GLU A 49 -6.80 7.78 15.19
N GLY A 50 -6.28 8.10 13.99
CA GLY A 50 -4.95 7.70 13.55
C GLY A 50 -3.87 8.38 14.39
N LYS A 51 -3.02 7.59 15.06
CA LYS A 51 -1.85 8.09 15.78
C LYS A 51 -0.60 7.85 14.93
N LEU A 52 0.17 8.90 14.68
CA LEU A 52 1.59 8.76 14.37
C LEU A 52 2.24 8.28 15.67
N PHE A 53 3.01 7.19 15.58
CA PHE A 53 3.67 6.55 16.72
C PHE A 53 4.32 7.56 17.67
#